data_AF-A0A6G7YVZ5-F1
#
_entry.id   AF-A0A6G7YVZ5-F1
#
_cell.length_a   1.000
_cell.length_b   1.000
_cell.length_c   1.000
_cell.angle_alpha   90.00
_cell.angle_beta   90.00
_cell.angle_gamma   90.00
#
_symmetry.space_group_name_H-M   'P 1'
#
loop_
_entity.id
_entity.type
_entity.pdbx_description
1 polymer ?
#
loop_
_entity_poly.entity_id
_entity_poly.type
_entity_poly.pdbx_seq_one_letter_code
_entity_poly.pdbx_strand_id
1 'polypeptide(L)'
;MRLFEKLLFATALLLAPTLAFAAKGVVVYYESGCSYFIVETNLGYALLEWYGGHDPSKGEIIAGDFESFGFKNVYNLTADRETKVWVDNFWLSKSRAIEKYYDKCD
;
A
#
# COMPACT_ATOMS: atom_id res chain seq x y z
N MET A 1 -9.85 -45.91 14.09
CA MET A 1 -8.87 -45.08 14.82
C MET A 1 -7.58 -44.79 14.03
N ARG A 2 -7.56 -44.91 12.68
CA ARG A 2 -6.38 -44.56 11.84
C ARG A 2 -6.68 -43.51 10.74
N LEU A 3 -7.93 -43.03 10.65
CA LEU A 3 -8.34 -41.95 9.76
C LEU A 3 -8.27 -40.56 10.44
N PHE A 4 -8.54 -40.48 11.75
CA PHE A 4 -8.55 -39.23 12.51
C PHE A 4 -7.14 -38.61 12.63
N GLU A 5 -6.09 -39.42 12.79
CA GLU A 5 -4.70 -38.94 12.87
C GLU A 5 -4.19 -38.35 11.56
N LYS A 6 -4.65 -38.85 10.40
CA LYS A 6 -4.31 -38.29 9.08
C LYS A 6 -5.05 -36.98 8.80
N LEU A 7 -6.23 -36.78 9.40
CA LEU A 7 -7.03 -35.56 9.25
C LEU A 7 -6.45 -34.40 10.08
N LEU A 8 -5.80 -34.70 11.21
CA LEU A 8 -5.15 -33.73 12.10
C LEU A 8 -3.87 -33.11 11.50
N PHE A 9 -3.14 -33.81 10.62
CA PHE A 9 -1.95 -33.26 9.98
C PHE A 9 -2.26 -32.35 8.78
N ALA A 10 -3.40 -32.53 8.11
CA ALA A 10 -3.77 -31.72 6.95
C ALA A 10 -4.32 -30.33 7.34
N THR A 11 -4.74 -30.13 8.59
CA THR A 11 -5.35 -28.87 9.06
C THR A 11 -4.34 -27.87 9.61
N ALA A 12 -3.14 -28.30 9.99
CA ALA A 12 -2.11 -27.42 10.54
C ALA A 12 -1.42 -26.50 9.52
N LEU A 13 -1.53 -26.79 8.21
CA LEU A 13 -0.84 -26.03 7.16
C LEU A 13 -1.60 -24.76 6.70
N LEU A 14 -2.86 -24.60 7.08
CA LEU A 14 -3.72 -23.48 6.65
C LEU A 14 -3.71 -22.28 7.60
N LEU A 15 -2.98 -22.37 8.72
CA LEU A 15 -2.92 -21.32 9.75
C LEU A 15 -1.58 -20.59 9.80
N ALA A 16 -0.77 -20.67 8.74
CA ALA A 16 0.42 -19.83 8.66
C ALA A 16 -0.02 -18.35 8.61
N PRO A 17 0.29 -17.52 9.63
CA PRO A 17 0.00 -16.10 9.54
C PRO A 17 0.79 -15.55 8.36
N THR A 18 0.11 -14.89 7.43
CA THR A 18 0.79 -14.11 6.40
C THR A 18 1.59 -13.04 7.12
N LEU A 19 2.91 -13.06 6.98
CA LEU A 19 3.75 -11.98 7.49
C LEU A 19 3.33 -10.70 6.77
N ALA A 20 2.64 -9.80 7.47
CA ALA A 20 2.32 -8.49 6.96
C ALA A 20 3.62 -7.68 6.92
N PHE A 21 4.20 -7.54 5.73
CA PHE A 21 5.39 -6.71 5.54
C PHE A 21 4.94 -5.26 5.35
N ALA A 22 5.36 -4.37 6.25
CA ALA A 22 5.15 -2.94 6.05
C ALA A 22 6.17 -2.44 5.02
N ALA A 23 5.70 -2.01 3.87
CA ALA A 23 6.50 -1.28 2.90
C ALA A 23 6.83 0.13 3.43
N LYS A 24 7.91 0.71 2.91
CA LYS A 24 8.33 2.09 3.20
C LYS A 24 8.58 2.81 1.88
N GLY A 25 8.11 4.04 1.77
CA GLY A 25 8.24 4.83 0.54
C GLY A 25 8.18 6.33 0.79
N VAL A 26 8.50 7.10 -0.26
CA VAL A 26 8.50 8.56 -0.26
C VAL A 26 7.40 9.06 -1.19
N VAL A 27 6.58 10.02 -0.75
CA VAL A 27 5.62 10.71 -1.61
C VAL A 27 6.40 11.56 -2.62
N VAL A 28 6.41 11.16 -3.89
CA VAL A 28 7.19 11.85 -4.94
C VAL A 28 6.35 12.80 -5.77
N TYR A 29 5.02 12.64 -5.76
CA TYR A 29 4.10 13.49 -6.50
C TYR A 29 2.75 13.58 -5.82
N TYR A 30 2.27 14.81 -5.64
CA TYR A 30 0.95 15.15 -5.13
C TYR A 30 0.64 16.58 -5.57
N GLU A 31 -0.54 16.81 -6.13
CA GLU A 31 -1.01 18.14 -6.52
C GLU A 31 -2.39 18.40 -5.92
N SER A 32 -2.60 19.63 -5.45
CA SER A 32 -3.87 20.04 -4.87
C SER A 32 -4.98 19.94 -5.91
N GLY A 33 -6.13 19.38 -5.53
CA GLY A 33 -7.29 19.23 -6.41
C GLY A 33 -7.48 17.80 -6.94
N CYS A 34 -6.48 16.92 -6.80
CA CYS A 34 -6.65 15.48 -6.99
C CYS A 34 -6.35 14.73 -5.69
N SER A 35 -7.16 13.73 -5.35
CA SER A 35 -6.94 12.88 -4.18
C SER A 35 -5.81 11.87 -4.38
N TYR A 36 -5.35 11.67 -5.62
CA TYR A 36 -4.31 10.70 -5.94
C TYR A 36 -2.91 11.29 -5.70
N PHE A 37 -1.97 10.42 -5.33
CA PHE A 37 -0.57 10.73 -5.14
C PHE A 37 0.31 9.51 -5.44
N ILE A 38 1.58 9.76 -5.79
CA ILE A 38 2.54 8.72 -6.16
C ILE A 38 3.57 8.56 -5.04
N VAL A 39 3.81 7.31 -4.67
CA VAL A 39 4.83 6.91 -3.69
C VAL A 39 5.91 6.09 -4.37
N GLU A 40 7.17 6.48 -4.20
CA GLU A 40 8.33 5.69 -4.63
C GLU A 40 8.73 4.72 -3.52
N THR A 41 8.93 3.45 -3.89
CA THR A 41 9.27 2.34 -2.99
C THR A 41 10.49 1.59 -3.53
N ASN A 42 11.03 0.65 -2.76
CA ASN A 42 12.15 -0.20 -3.21
C ASN A 42 11.77 -1.15 -4.37
N LEU A 43 10.47 -1.36 -4.63
CA LEU A 43 9.96 -2.25 -5.68
C LEU A 43 9.34 -1.50 -6.87
N GLY A 44 9.44 -0.17 -6.90
CA GLY A 44 8.90 0.67 -7.98
C GLY A 44 8.05 1.81 -7.42
N TYR A 45 6.93 2.07 -8.07
CA TYR A 45 6.00 3.15 -7.67
C TYR A 45 4.62 2.59 -7.34
N ALA A 46 3.99 3.19 -6.34
CA ALA A 46 2.59 2.97 -6.00
C ALA A 46 1.77 4.23 -6.31
N LEU A 47 0.55 4.01 -6.80
CA LEU A 47 -0.47 5.04 -7.00
C LEU A 47 -1.52 4.85 -5.92
N LEU A 48 -1.63 5.85 -5.04
CA LEU A 48 -2.50 5.83 -3.89
C LEU A 48 -3.54 6.95 -4.02
N GLU A 49 -4.77 6.69 -3.58
CA GLU A 49 -5.78 7.71 -3.39
C GLU A 49 -5.94 8.00 -1.90
N TRP A 50 -5.94 9.27 -1.52
CA TRP A 50 -6.17 9.72 -0.15
C TRP A 50 -7.66 9.71 0.21
N TYR A 51 -7.99 9.09 1.35
CA TYR A 51 -9.35 8.96 1.87
C TYR A 51 -9.53 9.56 3.28
N GLY A 52 -8.53 10.27 3.81
CA GLY A 52 -8.61 10.97 5.09
C GLY A 52 -7.41 10.74 6.00
N GLY A 53 -7.45 11.38 7.19
CA GLY A 53 -6.31 11.44 8.10
C GLY A 53 -5.36 12.58 7.71
N HIS A 54 -4.05 12.38 7.89
CA HIS A 54 -3.05 13.34 7.45
C HIS A 54 -3.03 13.44 5.92
N ASP A 55 -3.05 14.67 5.40
CA ASP A 55 -2.99 14.99 3.97
C ASP A 55 -1.57 14.72 3.43
N PRO A 56 -1.40 13.97 2.33
CA PRO A 56 -0.08 13.64 1.82
C PRO A 56 0.66 14.88 1.32
N SER A 57 1.96 14.97 1.56
CA SER A 57 2.80 16.03 0.98
C SER A 57 4.04 15.46 0.32
N LYS A 58 4.44 16.06 -0.80
CA LYS A 58 5.66 15.67 -1.52
C LYS A 58 6.88 15.74 -0.58
N GLY A 59 7.67 14.66 -0.57
CA GLY A 59 8.84 14.49 0.28
C GLY A 59 8.58 13.77 1.60
N GLU A 60 7.32 13.55 1.99
CA GLU A 60 7.00 12.80 3.20
C GLU A 60 7.29 11.31 3.04
N ILE A 61 7.71 10.68 4.14
CA ILE A 61 8.00 9.26 4.22
C ILE A 61 6.79 8.56 4.84
N ILE A 62 6.24 7.57 4.14
CA ILE A 62 5.13 6.77 4.65
C ILE A 62 5.55 5.30 4.80
N ALA A 63 4.93 4.59 5.74
CA ALA A 63 5.11 3.17 5.96
C ALA A 63 3.78 2.46 6.20
N GLY A 64 3.65 1.24 5.67
CA GLY A 64 2.44 0.43 5.76
C GLY A 64 2.32 -0.52 4.59
N ASP A 65 1.19 -1.18 4.46
CA ASP A 65 0.93 -2.04 3.30
C ASP A 65 0.38 -1.19 2.15
N PHE A 66 1.22 -0.91 1.16
CA PHE A 66 0.82 -0.36 -0.14
C PHE A 66 1.36 -1.20 -1.30
N GLU A 67 1.57 -2.50 -1.04
CA GLU A 67 1.97 -3.52 -2.04
C GLU A 67 0.85 -4.53 -2.28
N SER A 68 -0.37 -4.19 -1.88
CA SER A 68 -1.57 -4.95 -2.17
C SER A 68 -2.76 -4.00 -2.31
N PHE A 69 -3.71 -4.38 -3.16
CA PHE A 69 -4.86 -3.53 -3.49
C PHE A 69 -5.79 -3.29 -2.29
N GLY A 70 -6.52 -2.18 -2.35
CA GLY A 70 -7.63 -1.89 -1.45
C GLY A 70 -7.34 -0.83 -0.39
N PHE A 71 -8.24 -0.71 0.59
CA PHE A 71 -8.09 0.25 1.68
C PHE A 71 -7.00 -0.16 2.65
N LYS A 72 -6.18 0.82 3.04
CA LYS A 72 -5.05 0.66 3.96
C LYS A 72 -5.00 1.84 4.91
N ASN A 73 -4.66 1.55 6.16
CA ASN A 73 -4.19 2.56 7.10
C ASN A 73 -2.66 2.53 7.03
N VAL A 74 -2.06 3.65 6.64
CA VAL A 74 -0.60 3.79 6.56
C VAL A 74 -0.16 4.91 7.50
N TYR A 75 1.08 4.84 7.94
CA TYR A 75 1.65 5.79 8.88
C TYR A 75 2.59 6.74 8.15
N ASN A 76 2.36 8.04 8.28
CA ASN A 76 3.28 9.06 7.83
C ASN A 76 4.36 9.27 8.89
N LEU A 77 5.56 8.75 8.61
CA LEU A 77 6.70 8.81 9.51
C LEU A 77 7.28 10.22 9.62
N THR A 78 7.11 11.07 8.61
CA THR A 78 7.58 12.46 8.64
C THR A 78 6.69 13.32 9.53
N ALA A 79 5.37 13.14 9.44
CA ALA A 79 4.39 13.92 10.19
C ALA A 79 4.03 13.32 11.56
N ASP A 80 4.40 12.05 11.82
CA ASP A 80 4.01 11.29 13.00
C ASP A 80 2.47 11.13 13.12
N ARG A 81 1.82 10.76 12.01
CA ARG A 81 0.35 10.70 11.90
C ARG A 81 -0.12 9.57 11.00
N GLU A 82 -1.31 9.06 11.26
CA GLU A 82 -1.99 8.11 10.38
C GLU A 82 -2.61 8.80 9.16
N THR A 83 -2.64 8.08 8.04
CA THR A 83 -3.38 8.45 6.83
C THR A 83 -4.06 7.22 6.23
N LYS A 84 -5.26 7.43 5.69
CA LYS A 84 -6.07 6.36 5.10
C LYS A 84 -6.00 6.49 3.58
N VAL A 85 -5.64 5.38 2.93
CA VAL A 85 -5.43 5.35 1.49
C VAL A 85 -6.18 4.20 0.84
N TRP A 86 -6.49 4.35 -0.44
CA TRP A 86 -6.80 3.24 -1.34
C TRP A 86 -5.60 2.99 -2.24
N VAL A 87 -5.10 1.75 -2.24
CA VAL A 87 -4.02 1.34 -3.13
C VAL A 87 -4.62 0.95 -4.47
N ASP A 88 -4.46 1.83 -5.46
CA ASP A 88 -5.01 1.61 -6.80
C ASP A 88 -4.03 0.80 -7.66
N ASN A 89 -2.73 1.09 -7.57
CA ASN A 89 -1.67 0.31 -8.22
C ASN A 89 -0.38 0.31 -7.41
N PHE A 90 0.45 -0.71 -7.61
CA PHE A 90 1.77 -0.88 -6.98
C PHE A 90 2.74 -1.58 -7.95
N TRP A 91 4.03 -1.56 -7.62
CA TRP A 91 5.14 -2.09 -8.43
C TRP A 91 5.16 -1.55 -9.87
N LEU A 92 4.70 -0.33 -10.05
CA LEU A 92 4.73 0.33 -11.35
C LEU A 92 6.14 0.79 -11.69
N SER A 93 6.45 0.86 -12.98
CA SER A 93 7.53 1.74 -13.45
C SER A 93 7.13 3.21 -13.27
N LYS A 94 8.12 4.10 -13.25
CA LYS A 94 7.88 5.55 -13.14
C LYS A 94 6.93 6.07 -14.22
N SER A 95 7.14 5.66 -15.47
CA SER A 95 6.32 6.10 -16.60
C SER A 95 4.86 5.64 -16.47
N ARG A 96 4.63 4.40 -16.01
CA ARG A 96 3.28 3.87 -15.77
C ARG A 96 2.58 4.55 -14.59
N ALA A 97 3.32 4.90 -13.54
CA ALA A 97 2.75 5.65 -12.42
C ALA A 97 2.27 7.04 -12.84
N ILE A 98 3.04 7.72 -13.68
CA ILE A 98 2.66 9.03 -14.23
C ILE A 98 1.44 8.91 -15.15
N GLU A 99 1.45 7.97 -16.09
CA GLU A 99 0.31 7.70 -16.99
C GLU A 99 -0.99 7.49 -16.19
N LYS A 100 -0.95 6.57 -15.22
CA LYS A 100 -2.11 6.23 -14.39
C LYS A 100 -2.56 7.35 -13.46
N TYR A 101 -1.65 8.22 -13.03
CA TYR A 101 -2.03 9.41 -12.28
C TYR A 101 -2.89 10.33 -13.14
N TYR A 102 -2.45 10.63 -14.36
CA TYR A 102 -3.19 11.49 -15.27
C TYR A 102 -4.54 10.87 -15.68
N ASP A 103 -4.62 9.54 -15.84
CA ASP A 103 -5.91 8.85 -16.06
C ASP A 103 -6.95 9.08 -14.94
N LYS A 104 -6.52 9.50 -13.75
CA LYS A 104 -7.39 9.73 -12.57
C LYS A 104 -7.66 11.19 -12.29
N CYS A 105 -6.72 12.06 -12.64
CA CYS A 105 -6.73 13.46 -12.24
C CYS A 105 -7.02 14.44 -13.39
N ASP A 106 -6.90 14.00 -14.66
CA ASP A 106 -7.19 14.77 -15.88
C ASP A 106 -8.30 14.09 -16.72
#